data_AF-A0A0V0GII3-F1
#
_entry.id   AF-A0A0V0GII3-F1
#
_cell.length_a   1.000
_cell.length_b   1.000
_cell.length_c   1.000
_cell.angle_alpha   90.00
_cell.angle_beta   90.00
_cell.angle_gamma   90.00
#
_symmetry.space_group_name_H-M   'P 1'
#
loop_
_entity.id
_entity.type
_entity.pdbx_description
1 polymer ?
#
loop_
_entity_poly.entity_id
_entity_poly.type
_entity_poly.pdbx_seq_one_letter_code
_entity_poly.pdbx_strand_id
1 'polypeptide(L)'
;GFKISNTSCCNVDTSVGGLCLPNSKLCNNRREYVFWDAFHPTDAANAVLADKIFTTLFHQASSSPRPSTNTTTNSPKVSNDIDKSRLKKLYRYKEKI
;
A
#
# COMPACT_ATOMS: atom_id res chain seq x y z
N GLY A 1 -11.93 2.59 -8.20
CA GLY A 1 -10.88 1.56 -8.17
C GLY A 1 -9.96 1.73 -9.36
N PHE A 2 -8.98 0.84 -9.53
CA PHE A 2 -8.10 0.84 -10.72
C PHE A 2 -8.92 0.60 -11.98
N LYS A 3 -8.60 1.35 -13.03
CA LYS A 3 -9.19 1.23 -14.37
C LYS A 3 -8.15 0.76 -15.38
N ILE A 4 -6.87 1.00 -15.11
CA ILE A 4 -5.77 0.81 -16.06
C ILE A 4 -4.66 0.01 -15.38
N SER A 5 -4.35 -1.16 -15.95
CA SER A 5 -3.34 -2.09 -15.42
C SER A 5 -2.31 -2.55 -16.46
N ASN A 6 -2.50 -2.20 -17.72
CA ASN A 6 -1.65 -2.62 -18.84
C ASN A 6 -0.69 -1.52 -19.33
N THR A 7 -0.69 -0.36 -18.67
CA THR A 7 0.24 0.75 -18.95
C THR A 7 0.54 1.53 -17.68
N SER A 8 1.63 2.28 -17.70
CA SER A 8 2.13 3.09 -16.59
C SER A 8 1.49 4.48 -16.56
N CYS A 9 1.43 5.08 -15.37
CA CYS A 9 0.98 6.46 -15.23
C CYS A 9 2.03 7.48 -15.71
N CYS A 10 3.31 7.19 -15.52
CA CYS A 10 4.41 7.98 -16.06
C CYS A 10 4.83 7.44 -17.44
N ASN A 11 5.24 8.31 -18.37
CA ASN A 11 5.88 7.82 -19.60
C ASN A 11 7.24 7.19 -19.28
N VAL A 12 7.50 6.07 -19.94
CA VAL A 12 8.70 5.25 -19.79
C VAL A 12 9.30 4.97 -21.16
N ASP A 13 10.60 4.68 -21.19
CA ASP A 13 11.28 4.12 -22.34
C ASP A 13 11.79 2.72 -22.00
N THR A 14 11.18 1.68 -22.58
CA THR A 14 11.55 0.29 -22.35
C THR A 14 12.87 -0.10 -23.01
N SER A 15 13.38 0.68 -23.97
CA SER A 15 14.69 0.46 -24.57
C SER A 15 15.84 0.91 -23.66
N VAL A 16 15.59 1.82 -22.72
CA VAL A 16 16.60 2.36 -21.79
C VAL A 16 16.47 1.78 -20.38
N GLY A 17 15.30 1.25 -20.02
CA GLY A 17 15.15 0.50 -18.77
C GLY A 17 13.79 0.57 -18.10
N GLY A 18 12.77 1.21 -18.69
CA GLY A 18 11.37 1.14 -18.24
C GLY A 18 11.02 1.95 -16.98
N LEU A 19 11.98 2.67 -16.41
CA LEU A 19 11.73 3.60 -15.30
C LEU A 19 11.04 4.87 -15.79
N CYS A 20 10.36 5.56 -14.88
CA CYS A 20 9.73 6.86 -15.16
C CYS A 20 10.75 7.89 -15.64
N LEU A 21 10.49 8.53 -16.78
CA LEU A 21 11.42 9.50 -17.37
C LEU A 21 11.39 10.85 -16.62
N PRO A 22 12.54 11.55 -16.50
CA PRO A 22 12.58 12.91 -16.00
C PRO A 22 11.69 13.85 -16.84
N ASN A 23 10.99 14.78 -16.18
CA ASN A 23 10.06 15.75 -16.82
C ASN A 23 8.94 15.10 -17.65
N SER A 24 8.64 13.83 -17.40
CA SER A 24 7.58 13.10 -18.08
C SER A 24 6.20 13.68 -17.75
N LYS A 25 5.30 13.64 -18.74
CA LYS A 25 3.89 13.93 -18.52
C LYS A 25 3.26 12.77 -17.75
N LEU A 26 2.71 13.07 -16.58
CA LEU A 26 2.00 12.09 -15.75
C LEU A 26 0.54 11.94 -16.20
N CYS A 27 -0.04 10.79 -15.92
CA CYS A 27 -1.47 10.58 -16.04
C CYS A 27 -2.26 11.53 -15.13
N ASN A 28 -3.51 11.85 -15.50
CA ASN A 28 -4.34 12.81 -14.76
C ASN A 28 -4.71 12.32 -13.35
N ASN A 29 -4.80 11.01 -13.13
CA ASN A 29 -5.19 10.44 -11.84
C ASN A 29 -4.44 9.14 -11.53
N ARG A 30 -3.42 9.25 -10.67
CA ARG A 30 -2.59 8.12 -10.20
C ARG A 30 -3.37 7.02 -9.49
N ARG A 31 -4.58 7.30 -8.98
CA ARG A 31 -5.43 6.30 -8.29
C ARG A 31 -6.16 5.36 -9.24
N GLU A 32 -6.19 5.68 -10.53
CA GLU A 32 -6.82 4.82 -11.55
C GLU A 32 -5.85 3.82 -12.18
N TYR A 33 -4.54 3.99 -11.95
CA TYR A 33 -3.47 3.16 -12.51
C TYR A 33 -2.92 2.19 -11.47
N VAL A 34 -2.69 0.95 -11.87
CA VAL A 34 -1.98 -0.03 -11.05
C VAL A 34 -0.48 0.31 -10.99
N PHE A 35 0.11 0.70 -12.11
CA PHE A 35 1.56 0.88 -12.24
C PHE A 35 1.97 2.36 -12.38
N TRP A 36 3.06 2.73 -11.69
CA TRP A 36 3.70 4.05 -11.77
C TRP A 36 4.61 4.14 -13.00
N ASP A 37 5.50 3.17 -13.18
CA ASP A 37 6.37 2.95 -14.33
C ASP A 37 6.22 1.49 -14.81
N ALA A 38 7.17 0.94 -15.58
CA ALA A 38 7.05 -0.42 -16.10
C ALA A 38 7.14 -1.53 -15.04
N PHE A 39 7.54 -1.23 -13.80
CA PHE A 39 7.78 -2.26 -12.77
C PHE A 39 7.12 -1.94 -11.44
N HIS A 40 7.07 -0.67 -11.05
CA HIS A 40 6.65 -0.25 -9.72
C HIS A 40 5.14 0.01 -9.67
N PRO A 41 4.43 -0.48 -8.64
CA PRO A 41 3.04 -0.12 -8.40
C PRO A 41 2.89 1.35 -8.00
N THR A 42 1.72 1.92 -8.25
CA THR A 42 1.35 3.23 -7.71
C THR A 42 1.15 3.17 -6.18
N ASP A 43 1.22 4.31 -5.51
CA ASP A 43 0.87 4.41 -4.08
C ASP A 43 -0.52 3.85 -3.77
N ALA A 44 -1.47 4.01 -4.70
CA ALA A 44 -2.82 3.46 -4.55
C ALA A 44 -2.80 1.93 -4.58
N ALA A 45 -2.04 1.33 -5.51
CA ALA A 45 -1.87 -0.12 -5.58
C ALA A 45 -1.15 -0.67 -4.34
N ASN A 46 -0.11 0.04 -3.87
CA ASN A 46 0.58 -0.29 -2.62
C ASN A 46 -0.35 -0.25 -1.40
N ALA A 47 -1.24 0.74 -1.30
CA ALA A 47 -2.20 0.82 -0.20
C ALA A 47 -3.17 -0.37 -0.18
N VAL A 48 -3.69 -0.79 -1.34
CA VAL A 48 -4.57 -1.96 -1.45
C VAL A 48 -3.81 -3.25 -1.12
N LEU A 49 -2.56 -3.38 -1.59
CA LEU A 49 -1.74 -4.54 -1.29
C LEU A 49 -1.44 -4.64 0.22
N ALA A 50 -1.08 -3.53 0.86
CA ALA A 50 -0.82 -3.48 2.29
C ALA A 50 -2.06 -3.88 3.10
N ASP A 51 -3.24 -3.35 2.76
CA ASP A 51 -4.50 -3.69 3.43
C ASP A 51 -4.84 -5.18 3.30
N LYS A 52 -4.67 -5.75 2.10
CA LYS A 52 -4.92 -7.18 1.87
C LYS A 52 -3.94 -8.08 2.61
N ILE A 53 -2.65 -7.73 2.61
CA ILE A 53 -1.62 -8.45 3.35
C ILE A 53 -1.91 -8.39 4.85
N PHE A 54 -2.17 -7.19 5.38
CA PHE A 54 -2.45 -7.01 6.80
C PHE A 54 -3.69 -7.81 7.21
N THR A 55 -4.77 -7.67 6.46
CA THR A 55 -6.02 -8.40 6.72
C THR A 55 -5.77 -9.90 6.65
N THR A 56 -5.07 -10.42 5.65
CA THR A 56 -4.88 -11.86 5.47
C THR A 56 -3.95 -12.46 6.53
N LEU A 57 -2.80 -11.84 6.81
CA LEU A 57 -1.82 -12.36 7.75
C LEU A 57 -2.28 -12.21 9.21
N PHE A 58 -2.95 -11.10 9.54
CA PHE A 58 -3.35 -10.83 10.92
C PHE A 58 -4.79 -11.27 11.25
N HIS A 59 -5.66 -11.56 10.27
CA HIS A 59 -6.88 -12.35 10.56
C HIS A 59 -6.58 -13.83 10.83
N GLN A 60 -5.63 -14.44 10.13
CA GLN A 60 -5.33 -15.87 10.31
C GLN A 60 -4.72 -16.19 11.68
N ALA A 61 -4.08 -15.20 12.32
CA ALA A 61 -3.62 -15.33 13.71
C ALA A 61 -4.75 -15.51 14.73
N SER A 62 -6.02 -15.31 14.34
CA SER A 62 -7.19 -15.48 15.22
C SER A 62 -7.91 -16.84 15.06
N SER A 63 -7.54 -17.65 14.06
CA SER A 63 -8.25 -18.92 13.74
C SER A 63 -7.41 -20.19 13.86
N SER A 64 -6.14 -20.13 14.28
CA SER A 64 -5.41 -21.36 14.66
C SER A 64 -5.95 -21.90 15.99
N PRO A 65 -6.26 -23.21 16.11
CA PRO A 65 -6.55 -23.81 17.40
C PRO A 65 -5.31 -23.66 18.28
N ARG A 66 -5.41 -22.86 19.34
CA ARG A 66 -4.35 -22.68 20.34
C ARG A 66 -4.11 -24.05 21.01
N PRO A 67 -2.88 -24.60 21.06
CA PRO A 67 -2.57 -25.63 22.04
C PRO A 67 -2.69 -25.00 23.42
N SER A 68 -3.51 -25.56 24.30
CA SER A 68 -3.72 -25.05 25.65
C SER A 68 -2.42 -25.13 26.45
N THR A 69 -1.67 -24.03 26.52
CA THR A 69 -0.71 -23.82 27.59
C THR A 69 -1.10 -22.56 28.35
N ASN A 70 -1.39 -22.77 29.63
CA ASN A 70 -1.64 -21.73 30.61
C ASN A 70 -0.34 -20.99 30.85
N THR A 71 -0.20 -19.80 30.28
CA THR A 71 0.86 -18.88 30.69
C THR A 71 0.32 -17.46 30.57
N THR A 72 0.17 -16.84 31.74
CA THR A 72 -0.14 -15.43 31.92
C THR A 72 1.00 -14.60 31.31
N THR A 73 0.83 -14.14 30.07
CA THR A 73 1.66 -13.07 29.51
C THR A 73 0.75 -12.10 28.77
N ASN A 74 0.88 -10.83 29.13
CA ASN A 74 0.19 -9.69 28.51
C ASN A 74 0.36 -9.74 26.99
N SER A 75 -0.64 -10.27 26.29
CA SER A 75 -0.70 -10.17 24.84
C SER A 75 -0.97 -8.71 24.48
N PRO A 76 -0.17 -8.09 23.59
CA PRO A 76 -0.47 -6.76 23.12
C PRO A 76 -1.83 -6.83 22.43
N LYS A 77 -2.84 -6.18 23.01
CA LYS A 77 -4.12 -5.98 22.35
C LYS A 77 -3.80 -5.27 21.03
N VAL A 78 -4.13 -5.89 19.90
CA VAL A 78 -4.19 -5.18 18.62
C VAL A 78 -5.29 -4.12 18.78
N SER A 79 -4.88 -2.94 19.23
CA SER A 79 -5.73 -1.77 19.26
C SER A 79 -5.88 -1.33 17.81
N ASN A 80 -7.12 -1.39 17.30
CA ASN A 80 -7.51 -0.84 16.00
C ASN A 80 -7.52 0.69 16.00
N ASP A 81 -6.94 1.33 17.02
CA ASP A 81 -6.77 2.77 17.06
C ASP A 81 -5.55 3.12 16.19
N ILE A 82 -5.81 3.31 14.89
CA ILE A 82 -4.89 4.11 14.09
C ILE A 82 -4.82 5.47 14.78
N ASP A 83 -3.69 5.76 15.42
CA ASP A 83 -3.47 7.03 16.09
C ASP A 83 -3.78 8.17 15.11
N LYS A 84 -4.88 8.88 15.38
CA LYS A 84 -5.37 10.00 14.56
C LYS A 84 -4.31 11.09 14.42
N SER A 85 -3.35 11.17 15.37
CA SER A 85 -2.20 12.07 15.28
C SER A 85 -1.25 11.68 14.13
N ARG A 86 -0.99 10.37 13.99
CA ARG A 86 -0.15 9.79 12.94
C ARG A 86 -0.83 9.87 11.58
N LEU A 87 -2.15 9.68 11.54
CA LEU A 87 -2.97 9.88 10.34
C LEU A 87 -2.96 11.35 9.88
N LYS A 88 -3.15 12.31 10.80
CA LYS A 88 -3.04 13.76 10.49
C LYS A 88 -1.65 14.14 9.97
N LYS A 89 -0.58 13.55 10.51
CA LYS A 89 0.79 13.79 10.04
C LYS A 89 1.01 13.25 8.62
N LEU A 90 0.45 12.08 8.30
CA LEU A 90 0.45 11.50 6.96
C LEU A 90 -0.37 12.32 5.96
N TYR A 91 -1.55 12.80 6.34
CA TYR A 91 -2.36 13.67 5.48
C TYR A 91 -1.68 15.03 5.23
N ARG A 92 -1.09 15.66 6.27
CA ARG A 92 -0.28 16.88 6.08
C ARG A 92 0.96 16.67 5.22
N TYR A 93 1.56 15.48 5.23
CA TYR A 93 2.68 15.17 4.33
C TYR A 93 2.20 15.08 2.88
N LYS A 94 1.04 14.48 2.62
CA LYS A 94 0.43 14.42 1.28
C LYS A 94 -0.03 15.77 0.72
N GLU A 95 -0.28 16.77 1.56
CA GLU A 95 -0.60 18.15 1.12
C GLU A 95 0.63 18.99 0.78
N LYS A 96 1.84 18.51 1.09
CA LYS A 96 3.11 19.20 0.84
C LYS A 96 3.88 18.70 -0.39
N ILE A 97 3.34 17.71 -1.10
CA ILE A 97 3.87 17.13 -2.33
C ILE A 97 2.91 17.36 -3.49
#